data_AF-A0A7C6KVT6-F1
#
_entry.id   AF-A0A7C6KVT6-F1
#
_cell.length_a   1.000
_cell.length_b   1.000
_cell.length_c   1.000
_cell.angle_alpha   90.00
_cell.angle_beta   90.00
_cell.angle_gamma   90.00
#
_symmetry.space_group_name_H-M   'P 1'
#
loop_
_entity.id
_entity.type
_entity.pdbx_description
1 polymer ?
#
loop_
_entity_poly.entity_id
_entity_poly.type
_entity_poly.pdbx_seq_one_letter_code
_entity_poly.pdbx_strand_id
1 'polypeptide(L)'
;AAFAALKDTFVSMGISLDHVHRVAVIASGTLDTLPHQGAQITLLNICGMTHKEAYFDIAVTQIIIPFIALGVVIPIMSMGVF
;
A
#
# COMPACT_ATOMS: atom_id res chain seq x y z
N ALA A 1 7.31 -14.53 -5.45
CA ALA A 1 8.27 -14.11 -6.49
C ALA A 1 9.13 -12.93 -6.04
N ALA A 2 8.57 -11.74 -5.77
CA ALA A 2 9.35 -10.55 -5.40
C ALA A 2 10.14 -10.67 -4.08
N PHE A 3 9.53 -11.20 -3.01
CA PHE A 3 10.21 -11.33 -1.72
C PHE A 3 11.38 -12.33 -1.75
N ALA A 4 11.27 -13.39 -2.55
CA ALA A 4 12.35 -14.36 -2.73
C ALA A 4 13.54 -13.76 -3.53
N ALA A 5 13.27 -12.88 -4.49
CA ALA A 5 14.31 -12.24 -5.29
C ALA A 5 15.09 -11.16 -4.53
N LEU A 6 14.45 -10.48 -3.57
CA LEU A 6 15.06 -9.39 -2.80
C LEU A 6 15.61 -9.84 -1.44
N LYS A 7 15.37 -11.10 -1.06
CA LYS A 7 15.78 -11.66 0.24
C LYS A 7 17.26 -11.47 0.50
N ASP A 8 18.12 -11.82 -0.45
CA ASP A 8 19.57 -11.73 -0.28
C ASP A 8 20.04 -10.26 -0.11
N THR A 9 19.34 -9.31 -0.75
CA THR A 9 19.58 -7.87 -0.57
C THR A 9 19.16 -7.38 0.80
N PHE A 10 18.01 -7.79 1.32
CA PHE A 10 17.58 -7.39 2.66
C PHE A 10 18.46 -7.98 3.77
N VAL A 11 18.90 -9.23 3.58
CA VAL A 11 19.84 -9.90 4.48
C VAL A 11 21.20 -9.20 4.47
N SER A 12 21.71 -8.77 3.30
CA SER A 12 23.00 -8.05 3.23
C SER A 12 22.94 -6.64 3.83
N MET A 13 21.76 -6.00 3.84
CA MET A 13 21.53 -4.73 4.51
C MET A 13 21.32 -4.86 6.03
N GLY A 14 21.31 -6.08 6.58
CA GLY A 14 21.11 -6.32 8.01
C GLY A 14 19.70 -6.01 8.52
N ILE A 15 18.71 -5.90 7.61
CA ILE A 15 17.33 -5.58 7.97
C ILE A 15 16.58 -6.88 8.30
N SER A 16 15.76 -6.86 9.36
CA SER A 16 14.90 -7.98 9.72
C SER A 16 13.86 -8.26 8.62
N LEU A 17 13.78 -9.52 8.18
CA LEU A 17 12.79 -9.94 7.18
C LEU A 17 11.35 -9.79 7.67
N ASP A 18 11.11 -9.82 8.98
CA ASP A 18 9.78 -9.60 9.57
C ASP A 18 9.31 -8.16 9.32
N HIS A 19 10.19 -7.19 9.55
CA HIS A 19 9.93 -5.77 9.30
C HIS A 19 9.64 -5.52 7.81
N VAL A 20 10.46 -6.08 6.93
CA VAL A 20 10.24 -5.97 5.47
C VAL A 20 8.93 -6.61 5.06
N HIS A 21 8.58 -7.77 5.62
CA HIS A 21 7.32 -8.44 5.33
C HIS A 21 6.13 -7.59 5.75
N ARG A 22 6.14 -7.03 6.97
CA ARG A 22 5.07 -6.17 7.50
C ARG A 22 4.87 -4.92 6.64
N VAL A 23 5.95 -4.24 6.26
CA VAL A 23 5.90 -3.09 5.35
C VAL A 23 5.37 -3.49 3.98
N ALA A 24 5.82 -4.63 3.42
CA ALA A 24 5.37 -5.11 2.13
C ALA A 24 3.87 -5.45 2.11
N VAL A 25 3.35 -6.06 3.19
CA VAL A 25 1.90 -6.34 3.32
C VAL A 25 1.09 -5.05 3.34
N ILE A 26 1.51 -4.06 4.14
CA ILE A 26 0.86 -2.72 4.21
C ILE A 26 0.87 -2.03 2.83
N ALA A 27 2.00 -2.07 2.13
CA ALA A 27 2.14 -1.48 0.80
C ALA A 27 1.27 -2.21 -0.26
N SER A 28 1.19 -3.54 -0.20
CA SER A 28 0.42 -4.33 -1.16
C SER A 28 -1.10 -4.20 -1.01
N GLY A 29 -1.60 -3.93 0.20
CA GLY A 29 -3.03 -3.85 0.48
C GLY A 29 -3.71 -2.58 -0.02
N THR A 30 -2.96 -1.61 -0.53
CA THR A 30 -3.45 -0.24 -0.77
C THR A 30 -3.27 0.25 -2.21
N LEU A 31 -2.33 -0.33 -2.96
CA LEU A 31 -2.06 -0.01 -4.36
C LEU A 31 -2.98 -0.76 -5.34
N ASP A 32 -4.26 -0.87 -5.01
CA ASP A 32 -5.29 -1.35 -5.96
C ASP A 32 -6.16 -0.18 -6.42
N THR A 33 -5.52 0.88 -6.93
CA THR A 33 -6.23 2.06 -7.46
C THR A 33 -6.83 1.79 -8.85
N LEU A 34 -6.65 0.59 -9.41
CA LEU A 34 -7.04 0.34 -10.78
C LEU A 34 -8.57 0.19 -10.90
N PRO A 35 -9.22 0.95 -11.81
CA PRO A 35 -10.67 1.11 -11.86
C PRO A 35 -11.44 -0.15 -12.28
N HIS A 36 -10.74 -1.24 -12.60
CA HIS A 36 -11.35 -2.55 -12.91
C HIS A 36 -11.73 -3.34 -11.66
N GLN A 37 -11.29 -2.91 -10.48
CA GLN A 37 -11.51 -3.63 -9.25
C GLN A 37 -13.00 -3.57 -8.85
N GLY A 38 -13.62 -4.74 -8.64
CA GLY A 38 -15.05 -4.86 -8.39
C GLY A 38 -15.56 -4.08 -7.17
N ALA A 39 -14.71 -3.85 -6.17
CA ALA A 39 -15.05 -3.04 -5.00
C ALA A 39 -15.32 -1.56 -5.34
N GLN A 40 -14.50 -0.97 -6.22
CA GLN A 40 -14.65 0.43 -6.65
C GLN A 40 -15.87 0.62 -7.55
N ILE A 41 -16.12 -0.35 -8.46
CA ILE A 41 -17.31 -0.34 -9.33
C ILE A 41 -18.60 -0.42 -8.49
N THR A 42 -18.60 -1.23 -7.44
CA THR A 42 -19.74 -1.34 -6.52
C THR A 42 -19.98 -0.04 -5.76
N LEU A 43 -18.91 0.60 -5.26
CA LEU A 43 -19.00 1.88 -4.55
C LEU A 43 -19.58 2.98 -5.44
N LEU A 44 -19.11 3.10 -6.67
CA LEU A 44 -19.59 4.09 -7.64
C LEU A 44 -21.07 3.87 -8.00
N ASN A 45 -21.49 2.61 -8.15
CA ASN A 45 -22.89 2.26 -8.40
C ASN A 45 -23.82 2.59 -7.22
N ILE A 46 -23.37 2.37 -5.97
CA ILE A 46 -24.16 2.71 -4.77
C ILE A 46 -24.24 4.23 -4.59
N CYS A 47 -23.14 4.95 -4.79
CA CYS A 47 -23.07 6.40 -4.63
C CYS A 47 -23.69 7.18 -5.80
N GLY A 48 -24.02 6.52 -6.92
CA GLY A 48 -24.59 7.16 -8.11
C GLY A 48 -23.67 8.18 -8.78
N MET A 49 -22.37 8.13 -8.49
CA MET A 49 -21.36 9.06 -9.00
C MET A 49 -20.74 8.53 -10.30
N THR A 50 -20.34 9.44 -11.18
CA THR A 50 -19.59 9.03 -12.38
C THR A 50 -18.13 8.76 -12.03
N HIS A 51 -17.50 7.80 -12.72
CA HIS A 51 -16.08 7.48 -12.54
C HIS A 51 -15.18 8.73 -12.59
N LYS A 52 -15.52 9.69 -13.46
CA LYS A 52 -14.73 10.91 -13.66
C LYS A 52 -14.72 11.82 -12.42
N GLU A 53 -15.79 11.81 -11.63
CA GLU A 53 -15.93 12.64 -10.44
C GLU A 53 -15.23 12.00 -9.24
N ALA A 54 -15.46 10.71 -9.00
CA ALA A 54 -14.91 10.06 -7.80
C ALA A 54 -13.47 9.54 -7.96
N TYR A 55 -12.92 9.47 -9.19
CA TYR A 55 -11.57 8.92 -9.40
C TYR A 55 -10.49 9.69 -8.65
N PHE A 56 -10.66 11.01 -8.49
CA PHE A 56 -9.72 11.80 -7.71
C PHE A 56 -9.75 11.44 -6.22
N ASP A 57 -10.94 11.30 -5.63
CA ASP A 57 -11.08 10.89 -4.24
C ASP A 57 -10.59 9.45 -4.00
N ILE A 58 -10.83 8.56 -4.96
CA ILE A 58 -10.30 7.19 -4.94
C ILE A 58 -8.76 7.22 -5.03
N ALA A 59 -8.18 8.01 -5.93
CA ALA A 59 -6.73 8.15 -6.02
C ALA A 59 -6.12 8.75 -4.75
N VAL A 60 -6.76 9.74 -4.13
CA VAL A 60 -6.29 10.33 -2.86
C VAL A 60 -6.31 9.29 -1.75
N THR A 61 -7.40 8.55 -1.59
CA THR A 61 -7.52 7.56 -0.51
C THR A 61 -6.66 6.32 -0.71
N GLN A 62 -6.43 5.89 -1.96
CA GLN A 62 -5.66 4.69 -2.30
C GLN A 62 -4.18 4.95 -2.61
N ILE A 63 -3.76 6.21 -2.78
CA ILE A 63 -2.34 6.56 -3.02
C ILE A 63 -1.80 7.45 -1.91
N ILE A 64 -2.46 8.58 -1.62
CA ILE A 64 -1.90 9.56 -0.67
C ILE A 64 -1.87 9.02 0.75
N ILE A 65 -2.98 8.44 1.23
CA ILE A 65 -3.05 7.90 2.59
C ILE A 65 -2.02 6.77 2.82
N PRO A 66 -1.87 5.79 1.91
CA PRO A 66 -0.85 4.75 2.03
C PRO A 66 0.58 5.28 1.98
N PHE A 67 0.87 6.27 1.13
CA PHE A 67 2.19 6.90 1.09
C PHE A 67 2.52 7.57 2.42
N ILE A 68 1.56 8.27 3.04
CA ILE A 68 1.74 8.86 4.37
C ILE A 68 1.92 7.76 5.43
N ALA A 69 1.10 6.71 5.40
CA ALA A 69 1.19 5.60 6.34
C ALA A 69 2.56 4.91 6.28
N LEU A 70 3.06 4.60 5.08
CA LEU A 70 4.39 4.04 4.89
C LEU A 70 5.49 5.02 5.33
N GLY A 71 5.34 6.32 5.03
CA GLY A 71 6.25 7.37 5.47
C GLY A 71 6.39 7.48 6.99
N VAL A 72 5.37 7.06 7.75
CA VAL A 72 5.38 7.02 9.22
C VAL A 72 5.85 5.66 9.74
N VAL A 73 5.38 4.55 9.15
CA VAL A 73 5.70 3.19 9.60
C VAL A 73 7.18 2.85 9.40
N ILE A 74 7.79 3.25 8.28
CA ILE A 74 9.21 2.98 7.98
C ILE A 74 10.14 3.55 9.06
N PRO A 75 10.08 4.85 9.44
CA PRO A 75 10.94 5.37 10.50
C PRO A 75 10.61 4.81 11.88
N ILE A 76 9.34 4.55 12.22
CA ILE A 76 8.97 3.93 13.50
C ILE A 76 9.57 2.52 13.62
N MET A 77 9.52 1.74 12.54
CA MET A 77 10.09 0.40 12.48
C MET A 77 11.62 0.45 12.52
N SER A 78 12.24 1.45 11.88
CA SER A 78 13.68 1.70 11.97
C SER A 78 14.15 2.10 13.37
N MET A 79 13.29 2.72 14.18
CA MET A 79 13.59 3.08 15.58
C MET A 79 13.43 1.90 16.56
N GLY A 80 13.08 0.71 16.07
CA GLY A 80 12.98 -0.51 16.89
C GLY A 80 11.76 -0.53 17.82
N VAL A 81 10.75 0.30 17.57
CA VAL A 81 9.53 0.39 18.41
C VAL A 81 8.51 -0.72 18.07
N PHE A 82 8.91 -1.78 17.35
CA PHE A 82 8.04 -2.86 16.91
C PHE A 82 8.73 -4.17 16.54
#